data_AF-A0A9P5R153-F1
#
_entry.id   AF-A0A9P5R153-F1
#
_cell.length_a   1.000
_cell.length_b   1.000
_cell.length_c   1.000
_cell.angle_alpha   90.00
_cell.angle_beta   90.00
_cell.angle_gamma   90.00
#
_symmetry.space_group_name_H-M   'P 1'
#
loop_
_entity.id
_entity.type
_entity.pdbx_description
1 polymer ?
#
loop_
_entity_poly.entity_id
_entity_poly.type
_entity_poly.pdbx_seq_one_letter_code
_entity_poly.pdbx_strand_id
1 'polypeptide(L)'
;KSDWWTKCRDPEITTKWKAEIRAAVEAELAAAKAEEASKKSRKECMEYSSFQLRDEQLDYVFKELEWYAQKRQEQVDRGVVAPIEVGVEGTRRCDGLVSNELKERLQACVKRLEDVPAYLKDWHPGSNRQVLDLVHPSLYPLVAGRTFVTDKEAIPPLEFMKEGKVIQECPRPTGEGGATKDAQFYSKRFQWLPTDFDVTPEGKVKARSYINNLHPEEHREMYPVLQEILGEFFPMFEEVLGEMRVFETKKKRLKPDPYGWYGENPPEEEDFSDDDGWYDYFDNRIPEPAAIPEFTPPRDVAKYDLRAVGRERPLQVIVKLANIELTPDNPRYGGGSWHVEGMANENIVATGIYYYHAENVTESRLNFRIQVAEPDYEQSDKQGMWHMYRLFDGDAVVQHLDGIVTKQDRCIVFPNIYQHQVQPFELQDPTQPGSRKILVFFLVNPEEDHIVSTTFVPPQQADWYPIAEVLQAVEPRLPLELARMIVKLSEPKQELMQLEEAKRHRAELMKERKFFVKHTNDEVFARPFSLWSVTTLTAAAALTRELAEKSSLETALDIEKLVNWSMSLEEAEQHRGLLMKERNYFVTALSEDDFERSFSLTRALGLVRVASLKA
;
A
#
# COMPACT_ATOMS: atom_id res chain seq x y z
N LYS A 1 -24.62 -1.96 -0.63
CA LYS A 1 -26.02 -2.41 -0.46
C LYS A 1 -26.18 -3.80 -1.07
N SER A 2 -26.99 -4.70 -0.50
CA SER A 2 -27.24 -6.04 -1.11
C SER A 2 -28.03 -5.92 -2.41
N ASP A 3 -27.79 -6.82 -3.35
CA ASP A 3 -28.50 -6.91 -4.66
C ASP A 3 -28.52 -5.59 -5.42
N TRP A 4 -27.46 -4.79 -5.25
CA TRP A 4 -27.39 -3.44 -5.79
C TRP A 4 -27.50 -3.42 -7.32
N TRP A 5 -26.99 -4.47 -7.99
CA TRP A 5 -27.00 -4.61 -9.45
C TRP A 5 -28.40 -4.78 -10.04
N THR A 6 -29.36 -5.27 -9.27
CA THR A 6 -30.78 -5.32 -9.69
C THR A 6 -31.47 -4.03 -9.28
N LYS A 7 -31.22 -3.57 -8.05
CA LYS A 7 -31.85 -2.38 -7.47
C LYS A 7 -31.47 -1.07 -8.16
N CYS A 8 -30.31 -1.00 -8.80
CA CYS A 8 -29.91 0.18 -9.56
C CYS A 8 -30.78 0.43 -10.81
N ARG A 9 -31.59 -0.54 -11.23
CA ARG A 9 -32.52 -0.42 -12.36
C ARG A 9 -33.92 0.06 -11.95
N ASP A 10 -34.18 0.18 -10.64
CA ASP A 10 -35.46 0.60 -10.09
C ASP A 10 -35.45 2.13 -9.83
N PRO A 11 -36.28 2.93 -10.53
CA PRO A 11 -36.30 4.38 -10.38
C PRO A 11 -36.64 4.88 -8.97
N GLU A 12 -37.51 4.18 -8.23
CA GLU A 12 -37.89 4.59 -6.87
C GLU A 12 -36.71 4.39 -5.92
N ILE A 13 -36.01 3.26 -6.07
CA ILE A 13 -34.83 2.95 -5.26
C ILE A 13 -33.69 3.91 -5.57
N THR A 14 -33.40 4.17 -6.85
CA THR A 14 -32.32 5.09 -7.24
C THR A 14 -32.61 6.51 -6.80
N THR A 15 -33.86 6.98 -6.86
CA THR A 15 -34.27 8.28 -6.32
C THR A 15 -33.96 8.39 -4.82
N LYS A 16 -34.28 7.34 -4.05
CA LYS A 16 -33.95 7.29 -2.62
C LYS A 16 -32.43 7.32 -2.40
N TRP A 17 -31.65 6.57 -3.18
CA TRP A 17 -30.19 6.54 -3.06
C TRP A 17 -29.57 7.89 -3.42
N LYS A 18 -30.06 8.59 -4.45
CA LYS A 18 -29.63 9.95 -4.77
C LYS A 18 -29.85 10.91 -3.61
N ALA A 19 -31.00 10.84 -2.94
CA ALA A 19 -31.27 11.64 -1.74
C ALA A 19 -30.33 11.30 -0.57
N GLU A 20 -30.07 10.00 -0.34
CA GLU A 20 -29.11 9.56 0.68
C GLU A 20 -27.68 10.05 0.38
N ILE A 21 -27.24 10.02 -0.88
CA ILE A 21 -25.93 10.53 -1.30
C ILE A 21 -25.83 12.04 -1.05
N ARG A 22 -26.86 12.81 -1.43
CA ARG A 22 -26.88 14.27 -1.17
C ARG A 22 -26.76 14.56 0.32
N ALA A 23 -27.57 13.90 1.14
CA ALA A 23 -27.53 14.08 2.59
C ALA A 23 -26.17 13.71 3.19
N ALA A 24 -25.53 12.64 2.70
CA ALA A 24 -24.19 12.25 3.15
C ALA A 24 -23.12 13.28 2.77
N VAL A 25 -23.15 13.78 1.52
CA VAL A 25 -22.21 14.82 1.04
C VAL A 25 -22.42 16.14 1.80
N GLU A 26 -23.66 16.55 2.05
CA GLU A 26 -23.97 17.73 2.86
C GLU A 26 -23.43 17.61 4.29
N ALA A 27 -23.60 16.43 4.92
CA ALA A 27 -23.07 16.16 6.25
C ALA A 27 -21.53 16.17 6.28
N GLU A 28 -20.88 15.58 5.27
CA GLU A 28 -19.42 15.59 5.14
C GLU A 28 -18.87 17.01 4.96
N LEU A 29 -19.52 17.82 4.10
CA LEU A 29 -19.17 19.23 3.92
C LEU A 29 -19.34 20.03 5.21
N ALA A 30 -20.41 19.80 5.95
CA ALA A 30 -20.64 20.45 7.23
C ALA A 30 -19.57 20.08 8.28
N ALA A 31 -19.18 18.80 8.31
CA ALA A 31 -18.12 18.31 9.19
C ALA A 31 -16.75 18.89 8.84
N ALA A 32 -16.39 18.88 7.55
CA ALA A 32 -15.15 19.51 7.06
C ALA A 32 -15.11 21.00 7.40
N LYS A 33 -16.23 21.72 7.20
CA LYS A 33 -16.37 23.13 7.60
C LYS A 33 -16.15 23.35 9.09
N ALA A 34 -16.68 22.46 9.94
CA ALA A 34 -16.49 22.57 11.39
C ALA A 34 -15.04 22.28 11.82
N GLU A 35 -14.40 21.27 11.22
CA GLU A 35 -13.02 20.88 11.53
C GLU A 35 -12.03 21.96 11.06
N GLU A 36 -12.19 22.48 9.85
CA GLU A 36 -11.25 23.43 9.25
C GLU A 36 -11.44 24.87 9.74
N ALA A 37 -12.62 25.26 10.23
CA ALA A 37 -12.85 26.56 10.86
C ALA A 37 -11.99 26.78 12.12
N SER A 38 -11.42 25.71 12.68
CA SER A 38 -10.43 25.77 13.77
C SER A 38 -9.04 26.23 13.32
N LYS A 39 -8.73 26.19 12.01
CA LYS A 39 -7.46 26.58 11.41
C LYS A 39 -7.61 27.93 10.70
N LYS A 40 -7.00 28.98 11.27
CA LYS A 40 -7.18 30.39 10.86
C LYS A 40 -7.03 30.63 9.34
N SER A 41 -6.11 29.94 8.67
CA SER A 41 -5.84 30.08 7.24
C SER A 41 -6.82 29.35 6.29
N ARG A 42 -7.64 28.43 6.79
CA ARG A 42 -8.62 27.68 5.97
C ARG A 42 -10.03 28.24 6.04
N LYS A 43 -10.32 29.02 7.09
CA LYS A 43 -11.62 29.64 7.32
C LYS A 43 -12.04 30.55 6.16
N GLU A 44 -11.11 31.32 5.62
CA GLU A 44 -11.33 32.27 4.54
C GLU A 44 -11.77 31.53 3.25
N CYS A 45 -11.03 30.54 2.76
CA CYS A 45 -11.41 29.78 1.56
C CYS A 45 -12.75 29.01 1.66
N MET A 46 -13.19 28.67 2.88
CA MET A 46 -14.47 27.96 3.09
C MET A 46 -15.70 28.86 3.10
N GLU A 47 -15.55 30.14 3.42
CA GLU A 47 -16.64 31.13 3.32
C GLU A 47 -17.09 31.31 1.86
N TYR A 48 -16.18 31.08 0.90
CA TYR A 48 -16.42 31.24 -0.54
C TYR A 48 -16.82 29.95 -1.29
N SER A 49 -16.67 28.77 -0.68
CA SER A 49 -17.02 27.49 -1.30
C SER A 49 -18.47 27.05 -0.99
N SER A 50 -19.34 27.26 -1.98
CA SER A 50 -20.74 26.79 -1.99
C SER A 50 -20.92 25.50 -2.80
N PHE A 51 -19.97 24.55 -2.72
CA PHE A 51 -20.09 23.29 -3.45
C PHE A 51 -21.42 22.59 -3.13
N GLN A 52 -22.19 22.30 -4.18
CA GLN A 52 -23.42 21.53 -4.11
C GLN A 52 -23.36 20.41 -5.14
N LEU A 53 -23.77 19.21 -4.72
CA LEU A 53 -23.81 18.05 -5.59
C LEU A 53 -24.95 18.22 -6.61
N ARG A 54 -24.60 18.32 -7.88
CA ARG A 54 -25.55 18.53 -8.98
C ARG A 54 -26.12 17.23 -9.52
N ASP A 55 -27.25 17.33 -10.19
CA ASP A 55 -27.95 16.18 -10.78
C ASP A 55 -27.13 15.50 -11.87
N GLU A 56 -26.36 16.26 -12.67
CA GLU A 56 -25.53 15.69 -13.72
C GLU A 56 -24.41 14.79 -13.14
N GLN A 57 -23.87 15.17 -11.98
CA GLN A 57 -22.84 14.38 -11.28
C GLN A 57 -23.42 13.06 -10.77
N LEU A 58 -24.62 13.12 -10.17
CA LEU A 58 -25.34 11.92 -9.73
C LEU A 58 -25.69 11.03 -10.92
N ASP A 59 -26.23 11.60 -11.99
CA ASP A 59 -26.62 10.85 -13.20
C ASP A 59 -25.42 10.14 -13.82
N TYR A 60 -24.25 10.77 -13.87
CA TYR A 60 -23.01 10.13 -14.31
C TYR A 60 -22.69 8.88 -13.48
N VAL A 61 -22.71 9.00 -12.14
CA VAL A 61 -22.39 7.88 -11.23
C VAL A 61 -23.40 6.74 -11.39
N PHE A 62 -24.68 7.04 -11.57
CA PHE A 62 -25.70 6.00 -11.75
C PHE A 62 -25.60 5.31 -13.12
N LYS A 63 -25.23 6.03 -14.19
CA LYS A 63 -24.91 5.40 -15.49
C LYS A 63 -23.70 4.47 -15.37
N GLU A 64 -22.67 4.86 -14.61
CA GLU A 64 -21.53 3.98 -14.32
C GLU A 64 -21.95 2.75 -13.51
N LEU A 65 -22.86 2.92 -12.54
CA LEU A 65 -23.40 1.83 -11.74
C LEU A 65 -24.23 0.83 -12.57
N GLU A 66 -25.06 1.32 -13.49
CA GLU A 66 -25.80 0.51 -14.45
C GLU A 66 -24.87 -0.28 -15.36
N TRP A 67 -23.78 0.34 -15.82
CA TRP A 67 -22.75 -0.35 -16.60
C TRP A 67 -22.08 -1.48 -15.80
N TYR A 68 -21.71 -1.27 -14.53
CA TYR A 68 -21.19 -2.35 -13.69
C TYR A 68 -22.21 -3.49 -13.51
N ALA A 69 -23.49 -3.15 -13.34
CA ALA A 69 -24.55 -4.15 -13.24
C ALA A 69 -24.71 -4.96 -14.53
N GLN A 70 -24.57 -4.32 -15.70
CA GLN A 70 -24.53 -5.01 -16.99
C GLN A 70 -23.33 -5.95 -17.09
N LYS A 71 -22.12 -5.51 -16.74
CA LYS A 71 -20.91 -6.35 -16.75
C LYS A 71 -21.04 -7.57 -15.85
N ARG A 72 -21.69 -7.41 -14.70
CA ARG A 72 -22.03 -8.52 -13.81
C ARG A 72 -22.99 -9.51 -14.49
N GLN A 73 -24.04 -9.01 -15.15
CA GLN A 73 -25.00 -9.86 -15.85
C GLN A 73 -24.36 -10.63 -17.01
N GLU A 74 -23.48 -9.99 -17.79
CA GLU A 74 -22.74 -10.63 -18.88
C GLU A 74 -21.89 -11.82 -18.41
N GLN A 75 -21.32 -11.75 -17.20
CA GLN A 75 -20.60 -12.88 -16.61
C GLN A 75 -21.55 -14.04 -16.28
N VAL A 76 -22.70 -13.73 -15.67
CA VAL A 76 -23.72 -14.73 -15.32
C VAL A 76 -24.27 -15.41 -16.57
N ASP A 77 -24.53 -14.65 -17.63
CA ASP A 77 -25.05 -15.17 -18.91
C ASP A 77 -24.04 -16.11 -19.60
N ARG A 78 -22.75 -15.95 -19.31
CA ARG A 78 -21.66 -16.86 -19.73
C ARG A 78 -21.49 -18.09 -18.82
N GLY A 79 -22.35 -18.25 -17.81
CA GLY A 79 -22.34 -19.36 -16.87
C GLY A 79 -21.38 -19.20 -15.69
N VAL A 80 -20.87 -17.99 -15.43
CA VAL A 80 -20.04 -17.73 -14.24
C VAL A 80 -20.92 -17.79 -12.98
N VAL A 81 -20.57 -18.71 -12.07
CA VAL A 81 -21.32 -18.92 -10.81
C VAL A 81 -21.08 -17.79 -9.81
N ALA A 82 -19.83 -17.31 -9.71
CA ALA A 82 -19.41 -16.26 -8.79
C ALA A 82 -18.86 -15.07 -9.59
N PRO A 83 -19.70 -14.06 -9.92
CA PRO A 83 -19.27 -12.92 -10.73
C PRO A 83 -18.18 -12.11 -10.03
N ILE A 84 -17.15 -11.75 -10.80
CA ILE A 84 -16.10 -10.84 -10.35
C ILE A 84 -16.61 -9.42 -10.48
N GLU A 85 -16.67 -8.71 -9.36
CA GLU A 85 -17.13 -7.32 -9.30
C GLU A 85 -15.96 -6.38 -9.05
N VAL A 86 -16.13 -5.12 -9.46
CA VAL A 86 -15.26 -4.04 -8.99
C VAL A 86 -15.59 -3.76 -7.52
N GLY A 87 -14.57 -3.77 -6.66
CA GLY A 87 -14.72 -3.44 -5.24
C GLY A 87 -14.71 -1.93 -5.05
N VAL A 88 -13.51 -1.38 -5.15
CA VAL A 88 -13.21 0.02 -5.51
C VAL A 88 -12.46 0.02 -6.84
N GLU A 89 -12.36 1.17 -7.51
CA GLU A 89 -11.64 1.26 -8.79
C GLU A 89 -10.24 0.63 -8.71
N GLY A 90 -9.86 -0.17 -9.72
CA GLY A 90 -8.59 -0.90 -9.77
C GLY A 90 -8.54 -2.20 -8.96
N THR A 91 -9.55 -2.49 -8.16
CA THR A 91 -9.63 -3.72 -7.35
C THR A 91 -10.75 -4.63 -7.84
N ARG A 92 -10.66 -5.90 -7.49
CA ARG A 92 -11.69 -6.90 -7.72
C ARG A 92 -12.14 -7.52 -6.42
N ARG A 93 -13.43 -7.86 -6.34
CA ARG A 93 -13.98 -8.68 -5.28
C ARG A 93 -14.87 -9.76 -5.87
N CYS A 94 -14.97 -10.89 -5.19
CA CYS A 94 -15.89 -11.95 -5.54
C CYS A 94 -16.40 -12.61 -4.25
N ASP A 95 -17.72 -12.79 -4.15
CA ASP A 95 -18.35 -13.48 -3.03
C ASP A 95 -18.66 -14.92 -3.49
N GLY A 96 -18.14 -15.92 -2.77
CA GLY A 96 -18.38 -17.33 -3.11
C GLY A 96 -17.49 -17.89 -4.24
N LEU A 97 -16.34 -17.24 -4.52
CA LEU A 97 -15.33 -17.75 -5.46
C LEU A 97 -14.82 -19.14 -5.04
N VAL A 98 -14.59 -19.32 -3.74
CA VAL A 98 -14.16 -20.58 -3.15
C VAL A 98 -15.39 -21.37 -2.75
N SER A 99 -15.51 -22.62 -3.22
CA SER A 99 -16.63 -23.49 -2.88
C SER A 99 -16.65 -23.85 -1.39
N ASN A 100 -17.84 -24.17 -0.85
CA ASN A 100 -17.95 -24.59 0.55
C ASN A 100 -17.11 -25.84 0.86
N GLU A 101 -17.05 -26.81 -0.06
CA GLU A 101 -16.21 -28.01 0.08
C GLU A 101 -14.71 -27.64 0.18
N LEU A 102 -14.23 -26.73 -0.67
CA LEU A 102 -12.84 -26.30 -0.64
C LEU A 102 -12.51 -25.48 0.61
N LYS A 103 -13.45 -24.66 1.09
CA LYS A 103 -13.36 -23.95 2.38
C LYS A 103 -13.27 -24.92 3.55
N GLU A 104 -14.13 -25.94 3.61
CA GLU A 104 -14.12 -26.95 4.68
C GLU A 104 -12.80 -27.72 4.72
N ARG A 105 -12.25 -28.07 3.55
CA ARG A 105 -10.90 -28.65 3.43
C ARG A 105 -9.81 -27.70 3.94
N LEU A 106 -9.88 -26.41 3.61
CA LEU A 106 -8.97 -25.39 4.13
C LEU A 106 -9.06 -25.30 5.66
N GLN A 107 -10.26 -25.19 6.21
CA GLN A 107 -10.48 -25.09 7.66
C GLN A 107 -9.97 -26.33 8.39
N ALA A 108 -10.16 -27.53 7.83
CA ALA A 108 -9.63 -28.77 8.40
C ALA A 108 -8.09 -28.79 8.43
N CYS A 109 -7.43 -28.28 7.38
CA CYS A 109 -5.97 -28.15 7.34
C CYS A 109 -5.46 -27.09 8.33
N VAL A 110 -6.08 -25.90 8.32
CA VAL A 110 -5.74 -24.77 9.19
C VAL A 110 -5.88 -25.14 10.66
N LYS A 111 -6.89 -25.93 11.03
CA LYS A 111 -7.08 -26.39 12.40
C LYS A 111 -5.83 -27.08 12.98
N ARG A 112 -5.06 -27.80 12.16
CA ARG A 112 -3.79 -28.42 12.61
C ARG A 112 -2.72 -27.39 12.97
N LEU A 113 -2.73 -26.22 12.33
CA LEU A 113 -1.85 -25.10 12.65
C LEU A 113 -2.33 -24.33 13.90
N GLU A 114 -3.64 -24.31 14.15
CA GLU A 114 -4.25 -23.63 15.29
C GLU A 114 -4.16 -24.44 16.60
N ASP A 115 -4.33 -25.76 16.50
CA ASP A 115 -4.38 -26.72 17.61
C ASP A 115 -2.98 -27.10 18.12
N VAL A 116 -2.11 -26.11 18.24
CA VAL A 116 -0.80 -26.25 18.88
C VAL A 116 -0.86 -25.82 20.35
N PRO A 117 -0.01 -26.39 21.23
CA PRO A 117 0.14 -25.93 22.60
C PRO A 117 0.28 -24.41 22.71
N ALA A 118 -0.28 -23.80 23.76
CA ALA A 118 -0.35 -22.34 23.90
C ALA A 118 1.00 -21.63 23.83
N TYR A 119 2.10 -22.29 24.23
CA TYR A 119 3.46 -21.76 24.17
C TYR A 119 4.08 -21.79 22.76
N LEU A 120 3.50 -22.57 21.83
CA LEU A 120 3.88 -22.64 20.42
C LEU A 120 3.06 -21.69 19.54
N LYS A 121 1.97 -21.11 20.05
CA LYS A 121 1.18 -20.13 19.30
C LYS A 121 2.01 -18.89 18.99
N ASP A 122 2.16 -18.60 17.71
CA ASP A 122 2.96 -17.49 17.22
C ASP A 122 2.13 -16.20 17.14
N TRP A 123 2.02 -15.52 18.28
CA TRP A 123 1.34 -14.23 18.34
C TRP A 123 2.19 -13.14 17.69
N HIS A 124 1.58 -12.41 16.76
CA HIS A 124 2.23 -11.32 16.05
C HIS A 124 2.79 -10.28 17.04
N PRO A 125 4.05 -9.84 16.90
CA PRO A 125 4.65 -8.88 17.82
C PRO A 125 3.84 -7.58 17.93
N GLY A 126 3.57 -7.14 19.15
CA GLY A 126 2.84 -5.89 19.42
C GLY A 126 1.33 -5.95 19.19
N SER A 127 0.75 -7.12 18.87
CA SER A 127 -0.69 -7.28 18.62
C SER A 127 -1.56 -7.47 19.86
N ASN A 128 -0.99 -7.38 21.07
CA ASN A 128 -1.67 -7.72 22.32
C ASN A 128 -2.37 -9.10 22.29
N ARG A 129 -1.73 -10.10 21.66
CA ARG A 129 -2.26 -11.45 21.47
C ARG A 129 -3.62 -11.48 20.74
N GLN A 130 -3.82 -10.58 19.77
CA GLN A 130 -5.00 -10.58 18.91
C GLN A 130 -4.69 -11.12 17.52
N VAL A 131 -3.46 -11.00 17.02
CA VAL A 131 -3.11 -11.50 15.68
C VAL A 131 -2.27 -12.76 15.83
N LEU A 132 -2.80 -13.89 15.37
CA LEU A 132 -2.12 -15.19 15.37
C LEU A 132 -1.59 -15.48 13.97
N ASP A 133 -0.26 -15.56 13.85
CA ASP A 133 0.44 -15.89 12.61
C ASP A 133 0.49 -17.43 12.47
N LEU A 134 -0.11 -17.98 11.41
CA LEU A 134 -0.06 -19.43 11.13
C LEU A 134 1.00 -19.75 10.07
N VAL A 135 0.93 -19.03 8.95
CA VAL A 135 1.96 -19.01 7.91
C VAL A 135 2.28 -17.55 7.67
N HIS A 136 3.46 -17.08 8.07
CA HIS A 136 3.81 -15.68 7.94
C HIS A 136 5.18 -15.50 7.26
N PRO A 137 5.28 -14.71 6.18
CA PRO A 137 6.49 -14.64 5.38
C PRO A 137 7.67 -13.94 6.09
N SER A 138 7.40 -13.23 7.18
CA SER A 138 8.44 -12.65 8.04
C SER A 138 9.07 -13.64 9.02
N LEU A 139 8.55 -14.87 9.14
CA LEU A 139 9.20 -15.93 9.90
C LEU A 139 9.97 -16.82 8.92
N TYR A 140 11.24 -17.10 9.24
CA TYR A 140 12.21 -17.73 8.34
C TYR A 140 12.33 -17.05 6.95
N PRO A 141 12.47 -15.70 6.87
CA PRO A 141 12.78 -15.05 5.60
C PRO A 141 14.21 -15.45 5.16
N LEU A 142 14.60 -15.04 3.96
CA LEU A 142 16.02 -14.96 3.64
C LEU A 142 16.67 -13.91 4.53
N VAL A 143 17.78 -14.27 5.16
CA VAL A 143 18.60 -13.40 6.01
C VAL A 143 20.04 -13.42 5.50
N ALA A 144 20.50 -12.26 5.03
CA ALA A 144 21.88 -12.08 4.59
C ALA A 144 22.86 -12.41 5.73
N GLY A 145 23.93 -13.12 5.40
CA GLY A 145 24.92 -13.64 6.34
C GLY A 145 24.45 -14.87 7.13
N ARG A 146 23.25 -15.41 6.86
CA ARG A 146 22.69 -16.55 7.61
C ARG A 146 22.03 -17.64 6.78
N THR A 147 21.27 -17.28 5.75
CA THR A 147 20.51 -18.21 4.91
C THR A 147 21.40 -18.87 3.86
N PHE A 148 21.29 -20.19 3.74
CA PHE A 148 21.92 -20.96 2.66
C PHE A 148 21.11 -20.86 1.37
N VAL A 149 21.79 -20.58 0.26
CA VAL A 149 21.19 -20.50 -1.08
C VAL A 149 21.95 -21.43 -2.03
N THR A 150 21.24 -22.27 -2.75
CA THR A 150 21.79 -23.25 -3.68
C THR A 150 21.79 -22.72 -5.12
N ASP A 151 22.70 -23.22 -5.94
CA ASP A 151 22.73 -22.99 -7.41
C ASP A 151 21.88 -24.02 -8.18
N LYS A 152 21.44 -25.07 -7.49
CA LYS A 152 20.56 -26.13 -8.00
C LYS A 152 19.23 -26.10 -7.27
N GLU A 153 18.18 -26.58 -7.91
CA GLU A 153 16.87 -26.73 -7.27
C GLU A 153 16.97 -27.71 -6.09
N ALA A 154 16.56 -27.25 -4.90
CA ALA A 154 16.55 -28.00 -3.65
C ALA A 154 15.26 -28.81 -3.54
N ILE A 155 15.12 -29.86 -4.36
CA ILE A 155 13.91 -30.67 -4.45
C ILE A 155 14.29 -32.17 -4.49
N PRO A 156 13.84 -33.01 -3.53
CA PRO A 156 12.92 -32.71 -2.42
C PRO A 156 13.56 -31.84 -1.30
N PRO A 157 12.88 -30.79 -0.79
CA PRO A 157 13.53 -29.75 0.01
C PRO A 157 14.18 -30.21 1.32
N LEU A 158 13.62 -31.21 2.00
CA LEU A 158 14.17 -31.69 3.28
C LEU A 158 15.53 -32.41 3.10
N GLU A 159 15.82 -32.94 1.91
CA GLU A 159 17.09 -33.62 1.62
C GLU A 159 18.25 -32.63 1.43
N PHE A 160 17.94 -31.38 1.08
CA PHE A 160 18.92 -30.33 0.77
C PHE A 160 19.19 -29.40 1.96
N MET A 161 18.67 -29.70 3.16
CA MET A 161 18.89 -28.84 4.32
C MET A 161 20.40 -28.69 4.61
N LYS A 162 20.91 -27.44 4.52
CA LYS A 162 22.34 -26.99 4.59
C LYS A 162 23.12 -27.01 3.29
N GLU A 163 22.52 -27.44 2.19
CA GLU A 163 23.18 -27.26 0.90
C GLU A 163 23.18 -25.78 0.50
N GLY A 164 24.20 -25.40 -0.28
CA GLY A 164 24.35 -24.06 -0.79
C GLY A 164 25.41 -23.22 -0.06
N LYS A 165 25.40 -21.92 -0.35
CA LYS A 165 26.32 -20.94 0.24
C LYS A 165 25.52 -19.86 0.96
N VAL A 166 26.10 -19.35 2.04
CA VAL A 166 25.54 -18.19 2.75
C VAL A 166 25.86 -16.92 1.97
N ILE A 167 24.83 -16.27 1.43
CA ILE A 167 24.99 -14.99 0.74
C ILE A 167 25.16 -13.85 1.75
N GLN A 168 26.01 -12.87 1.44
CA GLN A 168 26.34 -11.77 2.38
C GLN A 168 25.42 -10.56 2.27
N GLU A 169 24.74 -10.40 1.14
CA GLU A 169 23.70 -9.39 0.90
C GLU A 169 22.54 -10.05 0.15
N CYS A 170 21.31 -9.58 0.37
CA CYS A 170 20.18 -9.94 -0.48
C CYS A 170 20.44 -9.48 -1.93
N PRO A 171 19.92 -10.21 -2.94
CA PRO A 171 19.97 -9.77 -4.33
C PRO A 171 19.37 -8.37 -4.47
N ARG A 172 20.04 -7.51 -5.24
CA ARG A 172 19.54 -6.16 -5.50
C ARG A 172 18.40 -6.23 -6.51
N PRO A 173 17.23 -5.63 -6.21
CA PRO A 173 16.16 -5.54 -7.18
C PRO A 173 16.58 -4.72 -8.39
N THR A 174 16.35 -5.28 -9.57
CA THR A 174 16.42 -4.58 -10.85
C THR A 174 15.03 -4.05 -11.20
N GLY A 175 14.96 -2.93 -11.90
CA GLY A 175 13.75 -2.43 -12.55
C GLY A 175 13.83 -2.60 -14.06
N GLU A 176 12.84 -2.02 -14.74
CA GLU A 176 12.77 -2.01 -16.20
C GLU A 176 14.09 -1.53 -16.84
N GLY A 177 14.53 -2.25 -17.88
CA GLY A 177 15.80 -1.98 -18.56
C GLY A 177 17.06 -2.25 -17.72
N GLY A 178 16.96 -2.93 -16.57
CA GLY A 178 18.09 -3.24 -15.70
C GLY A 178 18.51 -2.10 -14.77
N ALA A 179 17.71 -1.04 -14.66
CA ALA A 179 17.98 0.07 -13.75
C ALA A 179 17.93 -0.42 -12.29
N THR A 180 18.93 -0.07 -11.47
CA THR A 180 18.92 -0.43 -10.05
C THR A 180 17.86 0.38 -9.31
N LYS A 181 17.01 -0.28 -8.52
CA LYS A 181 16.09 0.42 -7.62
C LYS A 181 16.89 1.18 -6.56
N ASP A 182 16.35 2.32 -6.11
CA ASP A 182 16.98 3.11 -5.05
C ASP A 182 17.11 2.29 -3.76
N ALA A 183 18.25 2.43 -3.07
CA ALA A 183 18.57 1.75 -1.82
C ALA A 183 17.56 2.00 -0.69
N GLN A 184 16.78 3.08 -0.77
CA GLN A 184 15.69 3.33 0.18
C GLN A 184 14.49 2.39 0.03
N PHE A 185 14.33 1.71 -1.12
CA PHE A 185 13.18 0.85 -1.42
C PHE A 185 13.42 -0.64 -1.26
N TYR A 186 14.64 -1.07 -0.90
CA TYR A 186 14.96 -2.47 -0.70
C TYR A 186 15.87 -2.69 0.52
N SER A 187 15.74 -3.87 1.12
CA SER A 187 16.59 -4.35 2.19
C SER A 187 17.82 -5.04 1.62
N LYS A 188 19.00 -4.73 2.17
CA LYS A 188 20.21 -5.53 1.92
C LYS A 188 20.26 -6.80 2.78
N ARG A 189 19.39 -6.91 3.78
CA ARG A 189 19.48 -7.91 4.85
C ARG A 189 18.37 -8.96 4.80
N PHE A 190 17.15 -8.57 4.41
CA PHE A 190 15.99 -9.44 4.46
C PHE A 190 15.28 -9.53 3.10
N GLN A 191 14.72 -10.69 2.80
CA GLN A 191 13.78 -10.88 1.69
C GLN A 191 12.78 -11.98 2.07
N TRP A 192 11.48 -11.77 1.83
CA TRP A 192 10.50 -12.85 1.94
C TRP A 192 10.69 -13.86 0.81
N LEU A 193 10.59 -15.15 1.14
CA LEU A 193 10.76 -16.23 0.17
C LEU A 193 9.42 -16.58 -0.48
N PRO A 194 9.22 -16.31 -1.79
CA PRO A 194 8.11 -16.89 -2.53
C PRO A 194 8.31 -18.39 -2.74
N THR A 195 7.22 -19.06 -3.04
CA THR A 195 7.21 -20.40 -3.61
C THR A 195 6.97 -20.31 -5.11
N ASP A 196 7.71 -21.09 -5.87
CA ASP A 196 7.48 -21.24 -7.31
C ASP A 196 6.32 -22.20 -7.55
N PHE A 197 5.36 -21.80 -8.39
CA PHE A 197 4.19 -22.57 -8.78
C PHE A 197 4.18 -22.81 -10.29
N ASP A 198 4.23 -24.08 -10.70
CA ASP A 198 4.07 -24.48 -12.09
C ASP A 198 2.58 -24.48 -12.48
N VAL A 199 2.26 -24.08 -13.71
CA VAL A 199 0.94 -24.29 -14.30
C VAL A 199 0.98 -25.50 -15.24
N THR A 200 0.23 -26.54 -14.90
CA THR A 200 0.19 -27.77 -15.71
C THR A 200 -0.47 -27.52 -17.08
N PRO A 201 -0.31 -28.43 -18.06
CA PRO A 201 -1.01 -28.33 -19.34
C PRO A 201 -2.54 -28.20 -19.19
N GLU A 202 -3.11 -28.84 -18.17
CA GLU A 202 -4.54 -28.77 -17.82
C GLU A 202 -4.93 -27.45 -17.13
N GLY A 203 -3.97 -26.53 -16.91
CA GLY A 203 -4.20 -25.25 -16.26
C GLY A 203 -4.26 -25.31 -14.73
N LYS A 204 -3.83 -26.43 -14.12
CA LYS A 204 -3.79 -26.57 -12.66
C LYS A 204 -2.51 -25.97 -12.10
N VAL A 205 -2.59 -25.44 -10.88
CA VAL A 205 -1.45 -24.85 -10.19
C VAL A 205 -0.79 -25.91 -9.30
N LYS A 206 0.54 -25.99 -9.31
CA LYS A 206 1.30 -26.94 -8.48
C LYS A 206 2.52 -26.29 -7.87
N ALA A 207 2.68 -26.37 -6.55
CA ALA A 207 3.89 -25.89 -5.88
C ALA A 207 5.09 -26.76 -6.31
N ARG A 208 6.17 -26.13 -6.75
CA ARG A 208 7.42 -26.79 -7.13
C ARG A 208 8.26 -27.17 -5.90
N SER A 209 8.27 -26.30 -4.88
CA SER A 209 8.96 -26.49 -3.60
C SER A 209 8.00 -26.26 -2.42
N TYR A 210 8.54 -26.18 -1.19
CA TYR A 210 7.76 -25.91 0.01
C TYR A 210 7.25 -24.47 0.06
N ILE A 211 6.12 -24.27 0.75
CA ILE A 211 5.62 -22.95 1.14
C ILE A 211 6.36 -22.52 2.40
N ASN A 212 6.95 -21.32 2.38
CA ASN A 212 7.73 -20.84 3.53
C ASN A 212 6.88 -20.92 4.81
N ASN A 213 7.47 -21.48 5.86
CA ASN A 213 6.83 -21.76 7.15
C ASN A 213 5.70 -22.82 7.12
N LEU A 214 5.57 -23.63 6.06
CA LEU A 214 4.62 -24.74 5.98
C LEU A 214 5.34 -26.07 5.65
N HIS A 215 5.49 -26.94 6.64
CA HIS A 215 6.25 -28.19 6.47
C HIS A 215 5.70 -29.06 5.33
N PRO A 216 6.51 -29.45 4.32
CA PRO A 216 6.04 -30.10 3.10
C PRO A 216 5.44 -31.49 3.31
N GLU A 217 5.89 -32.22 4.34
CA GLU A 217 5.37 -33.56 4.67
C GLU A 217 4.27 -33.54 5.74
N GLU A 218 4.51 -32.95 6.92
CA GLU A 218 3.51 -32.85 7.99
C GLU A 218 2.20 -32.16 7.56
N HIS A 219 2.30 -31.15 6.68
CA HIS A 219 1.16 -30.41 6.15
C HIS A 219 0.86 -30.73 4.67
N ARG A 220 1.28 -31.91 4.20
CA ARG A 220 1.13 -32.31 2.78
C ARG A 220 -0.29 -32.15 2.24
N GLU A 221 -1.31 -32.42 3.05
CA GLU A 221 -2.73 -32.31 2.66
C GLU A 221 -3.17 -30.86 2.35
N MET A 222 -2.45 -29.87 2.89
CA MET A 222 -2.76 -28.46 2.72
C MET A 222 -2.31 -27.91 1.37
N TYR A 223 -1.25 -28.47 0.79
CA TYR A 223 -0.68 -28.00 -0.48
C TYR A 223 -1.70 -28.06 -1.65
N PRO A 224 -2.40 -29.18 -1.90
CA PRO A 224 -3.46 -29.22 -2.92
C PRO A 224 -4.55 -28.19 -2.68
N VAL A 225 -4.95 -27.95 -1.43
CA VAL A 225 -5.99 -26.97 -1.08
C VAL A 225 -5.54 -25.56 -1.43
N LEU A 226 -4.32 -25.17 -1.03
CA LEU A 226 -3.78 -23.84 -1.34
C LEU A 226 -3.58 -23.62 -2.84
N GLN A 227 -3.15 -24.67 -3.56
CA GLN A 227 -3.00 -24.66 -5.01
C GLN A 227 -4.35 -24.50 -5.75
N GLU A 228 -5.38 -25.22 -5.32
CA GLU A 228 -6.73 -25.10 -5.87
C GLU A 228 -7.28 -23.68 -5.66
N ILE A 229 -7.19 -23.15 -4.43
CA ILE A 229 -7.64 -21.79 -4.13
C ILE A 229 -6.85 -20.76 -4.93
N LEU A 230 -5.51 -20.88 -5.03
CA LEU A 230 -4.70 -19.98 -5.85
C LEU A 230 -5.14 -19.99 -7.32
N GLY A 231 -5.48 -21.17 -7.86
CA GLY A 231 -6.04 -21.30 -9.21
C GLY A 231 -7.38 -20.57 -9.40
N GLU A 232 -8.24 -20.55 -8.38
CA GLU A 232 -9.50 -19.79 -8.38
C GLU A 232 -9.26 -18.27 -8.39
N PHE A 233 -8.14 -17.80 -7.81
CA PHE A 233 -7.78 -16.38 -7.78
C PHE A 233 -7.26 -15.85 -9.12
N PHE A 234 -6.80 -16.71 -10.04
CA PHE A 234 -6.18 -16.28 -11.30
C PHE A 234 -7.05 -15.30 -12.09
N PRO A 235 -8.35 -15.56 -12.37
CA PRO A 235 -9.17 -14.62 -13.13
C PRO A 235 -9.25 -13.21 -12.52
N MET A 236 -9.21 -13.08 -11.20
CA MET A 236 -9.19 -11.78 -10.52
C MET A 236 -7.83 -11.09 -10.63
N PHE A 237 -6.73 -11.85 -10.49
CA PHE A 237 -5.38 -11.32 -10.76
C PHE A 237 -5.23 -10.89 -12.21
N GLU A 238 -5.70 -11.70 -13.15
CA GLU A 238 -5.64 -11.45 -14.60
C GLU A 238 -6.35 -10.14 -14.99
N GLU A 239 -7.48 -9.81 -14.35
CA GLU A 239 -8.17 -8.53 -14.53
C GLU A 239 -7.41 -7.35 -13.91
N VAL A 240 -6.88 -7.50 -12.70
CA VAL A 240 -6.10 -6.44 -12.04
C VAL A 240 -4.81 -6.14 -12.81
N LEU A 241 -4.05 -7.17 -13.19
CA LEU A 241 -2.83 -7.02 -14.00
C LEU A 241 -3.13 -6.42 -15.37
N GLY A 242 -4.24 -6.81 -16.00
CA GLY A 242 -4.71 -6.20 -17.25
C GLY A 242 -4.93 -4.69 -17.11
N GLU A 243 -5.66 -4.27 -16.06
CA GLU A 243 -5.87 -2.85 -15.77
C GLU A 243 -4.56 -2.11 -15.45
N MET A 244 -3.62 -2.74 -14.77
CA MET A 244 -2.32 -2.14 -14.48
C MET A 244 -1.52 -1.82 -15.74
N ARG A 245 -1.56 -2.68 -16.77
CA ARG A 245 -0.86 -2.44 -18.05
C ARG A 245 -1.32 -1.18 -18.78
N VAL A 246 -2.54 -0.71 -18.52
CA VAL A 246 -3.09 0.51 -19.13
C VAL A 246 -3.21 1.66 -18.14
N PHE A 247 -2.70 1.49 -16.92
CA PHE A 247 -2.89 2.43 -15.82
C PHE A 247 -2.37 3.83 -16.15
N GLU A 248 -1.16 3.94 -16.70
CA GLU A 248 -0.52 5.22 -17.05
C GLU A 248 -1.24 5.96 -18.18
N THR A 249 -1.92 5.23 -19.07
CA THR A 249 -2.67 5.81 -20.19
C THR A 249 -4.16 6.01 -19.87
N LYS A 250 -4.57 5.70 -18.64
CA LYS A 250 -5.95 5.81 -18.20
C LYS A 250 -6.37 7.27 -18.15
N LYS A 251 -7.44 7.61 -18.88
CA LYS A 251 -7.97 8.97 -18.93
C LYS A 251 -8.65 9.31 -17.60
N LYS A 252 -8.32 10.48 -17.03
CA LYS A 252 -9.08 11.08 -15.92
C LYS A 252 -10.53 11.29 -16.35
N ARG A 253 -11.49 10.99 -15.47
CA ARG A 253 -12.94 11.19 -15.74
C ARG A 253 -13.27 12.67 -15.95
N LEU A 254 -12.71 13.52 -15.09
CA LEU A 254 -12.83 14.99 -15.19
C LEU A 254 -11.48 15.57 -15.63
N LYS A 255 -11.55 16.63 -16.43
CA LYS A 255 -10.41 17.41 -16.90
C LYS A 255 -10.68 18.87 -16.59
N PRO A 256 -10.42 19.31 -15.35
CA PRO A 256 -10.53 20.72 -15.02
C PRO A 256 -9.48 21.54 -15.78
N ASP A 257 -9.83 22.78 -16.11
CA ASP A 257 -8.92 23.75 -16.69
C ASP A 257 -8.53 24.78 -15.61
N PRO A 258 -7.35 24.63 -14.99
CA PRO A 258 -6.91 25.51 -13.92
C PRO A 258 -6.77 26.98 -14.32
N TYR A 259 -6.64 27.27 -15.62
CA TYR A 259 -6.49 28.63 -16.12
C TYR A 259 -7.79 29.18 -16.69
N GLY A 260 -8.82 28.35 -16.86
CA GLY A 260 -10.11 28.70 -17.44
C GLY A 260 -11.28 28.67 -16.46
N TRP A 261 -11.12 28.10 -15.26
CA TRP A 261 -12.22 27.97 -14.30
C TRP A 261 -12.65 29.30 -13.64
N TYR A 262 -12.07 30.44 -13.99
CA TYR A 262 -12.55 31.76 -13.58
C TYR A 262 -13.16 32.56 -14.75
N GLY A 263 -13.41 31.91 -15.88
CA GLY A 263 -13.89 32.53 -17.11
C GLY A 263 -12.74 32.90 -18.07
N GLU A 264 -13.07 33.06 -19.36
CA GLU A 264 -12.09 33.23 -20.44
C GLU A 264 -11.43 34.61 -20.49
N ASN A 265 -12.02 35.63 -19.84
CA ASN A 265 -11.51 37.00 -19.80
C ASN A 265 -11.58 37.53 -18.36
N PRO A 266 -10.63 37.17 -17.49
CA PRO A 266 -10.52 37.84 -16.20
C PRO A 266 -10.24 39.34 -16.43
N PRO A 267 -10.78 40.24 -15.58
CA PRO A 267 -10.45 41.65 -15.65
C PRO A 267 -8.94 41.84 -15.45
N GLU A 268 -8.37 42.89 -16.05
CA GLU A 268 -6.97 43.29 -15.91
C GLU A 268 -6.81 44.30 -14.76
N GLU A 269 -5.58 44.49 -14.25
CA GLU A 269 -5.31 45.43 -13.14
C GLU A 269 -5.84 46.84 -13.46
N GLU A 270 -5.78 47.22 -14.74
CA GLU A 270 -6.28 48.50 -15.28
C GLU A 270 -7.80 48.65 -15.24
N ASP A 271 -8.56 47.56 -15.06
CA ASP A 271 -10.03 47.58 -14.94
C ASP A 271 -10.51 48.00 -13.55
N PHE A 272 -9.60 48.11 -12.57
CA PHE A 272 -9.92 48.45 -11.18
C PHE A 272 -9.48 49.88 -10.82
N SER A 273 -10.24 50.52 -9.91
CA SER A 273 -9.98 51.91 -9.51
C SER A 273 -8.74 52.08 -8.63
N ASP A 274 -8.32 51.01 -7.96
CA ASP A 274 -7.20 50.92 -7.03
C ASP A 274 -6.75 49.45 -6.86
N ASP A 275 -5.54 49.26 -6.32
CA ASP A 275 -4.97 47.94 -6.01
C ASP A 275 -5.88 47.13 -5.07
N ASP A 276 -6.58 47.80 -4.15
CA ASP A 276 -7.49 47.14 -3.20
C ASP A 276 -8.62 46.40 -3.94
N GLY A 277 -9.20 47.01 -4.98
CA GLY A 277 -10.21 46.37 -5.82
C GLY A 277 -9.69 45.16 -6.61
N TRP A 278 -8.42 45.23 -7.07
CA TRP A 278 -7.75 44.10 -7.74
C TRP A 278 -7.58 42.92 -6.79
N TYR A 279 -7.02 43.14 -5.61
CA TYR A 279 -6.85 42.09 -4.61
C TYR A 279 -8.19 41.53 -4.13
N ASP A 280 -9.21 42.38 -3.91
CA ASP A 280 -10.56 41.94 -3.53
C ASP A 280 -11.19 41.03 -4.59
N TYR A 281 -11.01 41.30 -5.89
CA TYR A 281 -11.48 40.40 -6.94
C TYR A 281 -10.81 39.02 -6.86
N PHE A 282 -9.47 38.95 -6.75
CA PHE A 282 -8.75 37.68 -6.67
C PHE A 282 -9.01 36.90 -5.37
N ASP A 283 -9.27 37.60 -4.28
CA ASP A 283 -9.60 37.01 -2.99
C ASP A 283 -11.06 36.56 -2.89
N ASN A 284 -11.95 37.02 -3.76
CA ASN A 284 -13.37 36.66 -3.75
C ASN A 284 -13.87 35.95 -5.02
N ARG A 285 -13.02 35.72 -6.04
CA ARG A 285 -13.41 35.04 -7.29
C ARG A 285 -13.82 33.59 -7.03
N ILE A 286 -14.96 33.19 -7.57
CA ILE A 286 -15.51 31.84 -7.37
C ILE A 286 -15.21 30.99 -8.61
N PRO A 287 -14.55 29.82 -8.46
CA PRO A 287 -14.31 28.93 -9.59
C PRO A 287 -15.62 28.38 -10.17
N GLU A 288 -15.70 28.33 -11.49
CA GLU A 288 -16.71 27.61 -12.23
C GLU A 288 -16.48 26.10 -12.10
N PRO A 289 -17.51 25.32 -11.77
CA PRO A 289 -17.37 23.87 -11.68
C PRO A 289 -17.04 23.26 -13.04
N ALA A 290 -16.14 22.26 -13.07
CA ALA A 290 -15.90 21.52 -14.31
C ALA A 290 -17.20 20.92 -14.89
N ALA A 291 -17.31 21.03 -16.21
CA ALA A 291 -18.35 20.38 -16.98
C ALA A 291 -18.29 18.86 -16.79
N ILE A 292 -19.44 18.26 -16.51
CA ILE A 292 -19.55 16.80 -16.39
C ILE A 292 -19.65 16.24 -17.80
N PRO A 293 -18.69 15.41 -18.25
CA PRO A 293 -18.77 14.83 -19.58
C PRO A 293 -19.94 13.85 -19.67
N GLU A 294 -20.38 13.59 -20.90
CA GLU A 294 -21.30 12.47 -21.13
C GLU A 294 -20.63 11.16 -20.69
N PHE A 295 -21.40 10.31 -20.02
CA PHE A 295 -20.91 9.00 -19.62
C PHE A 295 -20.61 8.15 -20.86
N THR A 296 -19.34 7.80 -21.03
CA THR A 296 -18.90 6.82 -22.02
C THR A 296 -18.46 5.55 -21.30
N PRO A 297 -19.07 4.38 -21.58
CA PRO A 297 -18.64 3.11 -21.02
C PRO A 297 -17.12 2.90 -21.20
N PRO A 298 -16.38 2.53 -20.14
CA PRO A 298 -14.99 2.16 -20.26
C PRO A 298 -14.80 1.02 -21.27
N ARG A 299 -13.71 1.10 -22.05
CA ARG A 299 -13.35 0.01 -22.96
C ARG A 299 -12.90 -1.20 -22.15
N ASP A 300 -13.27 -2.39 -22.62
CA ASP A 300 -12.78 -3.62 -22.03
C ASP A 300 -11.25 -3.69 -22.19
N VAL A 301 -10.57 -3.90 -21.07
CA VAL A 301 -9.13 -4.09 -21.04
C VAL A 301 -8.84 -5.56 -21.28
N ALA A 302 -7.83 -5.85 -22.10
CA ALA A 302 -7.39 -7.22 -22.32
C ALA A 302 -6.92 -7.82 -20.98
N LYS A 303 -7.44 -8.99 -20.63
CA LYS A 303 -7.00 -9.71 -19.45
C LYS A 303 -5.54 -10.13 -19.62
N TYR A 304 -4.77 -10.04 -18.55
CA TYR A 304 -3.46 -10.69 -18.48
C TYR A 304 -3.67 -12.21 -18.52
N ASP A 305 -2.81 -12.97 -19.19
CA ASP A 305 -2.93 -14.45 -19.22
C ASP A 305 -1.87 -15.06 -18.28
N LEU A 306 -2.22 -15.19 -17.00
CA LEU A 306 -1.31 -15.75 -16.00
C LEU A 306 -1.02 -17.23 -16.28
N ARG A 307 -1.98 -17.94 -16.87
CA ARG A 307 -1.81 -19.36 -17.20
C ARG A 307 -0.83 -19.54 -18.35
N ALA A 308 -0.86 -18.69 -19.36
CA ALA A 308 0.12 -18.71 -20.43
C ALA A 308 1.54 -18.48 -19.88
N VAL A 309 1.72 -17.44 -19.07
CA VAL A 309 3.03 -17.16 -18.44
C VAL A 309 3.46 -18.33 -17.55
N GLY A 310 2.56 -18.86 -16.73
CA GLY A 310 2.80 -19.99 -15.84
C GLY A 310 3.13 -21.33 -16.52
N ARG A 311 2.81 -21.47 -17.82
CA ARG A 311 3.19 -22.64 -18.63
C ARG A 311 4.60 -22.51 -19.21
N GLU A 312 5.09 -21.28 -19.38
CA GLU A 312 6.43 -21.00 -19.88
C GLU A 312 7.47 -20.94 -18.76
N ARG A 313 7.07 -20.41 -17.59
CA ARG A 313 7.91 -20.30 -16.39
C ARG A 313 7.06 -20.42 -15.12
N PRO A 314 7.64 -20.88 -13.99
CA PRO A 314 6.92 -20.89 -12.72
C PRO A 314 6.45 -19.49 -12.31
N LEU A 315 5.29 -19.40 -11.67
CA LEU A 315 4.80 -18.18 -11.03
C LEU A 315 5.29 -18.11 -9.58
N GLN A 316 5.73 -16.94 -9.13
CA GLN A 316 6.21 -16.76 -7.77
C GLN A 316 5.11 -16.18 -6.87
N VAL A 317 4.75 -16.90 -5.81
CA VAL A 317 3.71 -16.46 -4.88
C VAL A 317 4.17 -16.65 -3.43
N ILE A 318 4.02 -15.59 -2.63
CA ILE A 318 4.21 -15.66 -1.18
C ILE A 318 2.84 -15.92 -0.54
N VAL A 319 2.76 -16.93 0.31
CA VAL A 319 1.51 -17.33 0.98
C VAL A 319 1.53 -16.86 2.44
N LYS A 320 0.40 -16.33 2.92
CA LYS A 320 0.21 -15.95 4.32
C LYS A 320 -1.14 -16.43 4.84
N LEU A 321 -1.16 -16.93 6.07
CA LEU A 321 -2.35 -17.27 6.85
C LEU A 321 -2.24 -16.61 8.22
N ALA A 322 -3.26 -15.86 8.57
CA ALA A 322 -3.33 -15.18 9.85
C ALA A 322 -4.77 -15.12 10.36
N ASN A 323 -4.90 -15.14 11.68
CA ASN A 323 -6.17 -14.96 12.37
C ASN A 323 -6.12 -13.68 13.20
N ILE A 324 -7.26 -13.02 13.31
CA ILE A 324 -7.52 -12.04 14.35
C ILE A 324 -8.51 -12.67 15.32
N GLU A 325 -8.10 -12.78 16.58
CA GLU A 325 -8.84 -13.38 17.68
C GLU A 325 -9.20 -12.28 18.69
N LEU A 326 -10.49 -12.18 19.03
CA LEU A 326 -11.02 -11.27 20.03
C LEU A 326 -11.63 -12.05 21.19
N THR A 327 -11.43 -11.56 22.40
CA THR A 327 -11.99 -12.15 23.62
C THR A 327 -12.78 -11.10 24.39
N PRO A 328 -13.68 -11.49 25.31
CA PRO A 328 -14.36 -10.53 26.18
C PRO A 328 -13.40 -9.59 26.93
N ASP A 329 -12.21 -10.08 27.30
CA ASP A 329 -11.17 -9.29 27.97
C ASP A 329 -10.39 -8.36 27.02
N ASN A 330 -10.41 -8.65 25.72
CA ASN A 330 -9.75 -7.86 24.69
C ASN A 330 -10.64 -7.74 23.43
N PRO A 331 -11.78 -7.02 23.53
CA PRO A 331 -12.91 -7.16 22.62
C PRO A 331 -12.79 -6.33 21.34
N ARG A 332 -11.73 -5.53 21.20
CA ARG A 332 -11.57 -4.55 20.12
C ARG A 332 -10.23 -4.67 19.43
N TYR A 333 -10.25 -4.83 18.11
CA TYR A 333 -9.08 -4.73 17.24
C TYR A 333 -8.93 -3.30 16.72
N GLY A 334 -7.76 -2.71 16.92
CA GLY A 334 -7.49 -1.30 16.58
C GLY A 334 -7.31 -0.98 15.09
N GLY A 335 -7.35 -1.98 14.20
CA GLY A 335 -7.04 -1.81 12.78
C GLY A 335 -5.53 -1.88 12.48
N GLY A 336 -5.18 -1.68 11.21
CA GLY A 336 -3.81 -1.64 10.71
C GLY A 336 -3.32 -0.22 10.39
N SER A 337 -2.05 -0.10 10.02
CA SER A 337 -1.49 1.12 9.43
C SER A 337 -1.68 1.14 7.91
N TRP A 338 -1.63 2.32 7.29
CA TRP A 338 -1.51 2.42 5.83
C TRP A 338 -0.17 1.84 5.37
N HIS A 339 -0.19 0.91 4.42
CA HIS A 339 1.02 0.30 3.85
C HIS A 339 0.75 -0.34 2.47
N VAL A 340 1.83 -0.63 1.76
CA VAL A 340 1.88 -1.57 0.63
C VAL A 340 2.56 -2.86 1.09
N GLU A 341 2.39 -3.95 0.35
CA GLU A 341 2.96 -5.25 0.71
C GLU A 341 4.41 -5.38 0.25
N GLY A 342 5.27 -5.82 1.16
CA GLY A 342 6.69 -6.03 0.87
C GLY A 342 7.50 -4.76 0.64
N MET A 343 8.72 -4.98 0.16
CA MET A 343 9.66 -3.99 -0.37
C MET A 343 10.02 -4.38 -1.81
N ALA A 344 10.88 -3.62 -2.48
CA ALA A 344 11.31 -3.96 -3.83
C ALA A 344 12.00 -5.33 -3.93
N ASN A 345 12.52 -5.89 -2.82
CA ASN A 345 13.03 -7.26 -2.75
C ASN A 345 12.00 -8.33 -3.11
N GLU A 346 10.74 -8.12 -2.72
CA GLU A 346 9.68 -9.09 -2.96
C GLU A 346 9.00 -8.91 -4.31
N ASN A 347 9.16 -7.73 -4.93
CA ASN A 347 8.59 -7.39 -6.23
C ASN A 347 7.10 -7.79 -6.36
N ILE A 348 6.32 -7.57 -5.31
CA ILE A 348 4.90 -7.95 -5.28
C ILE A 348 4.13 -6.99 -6.19
N VAL A 349 3.42 -7.57 -7.16
CA VAL A 349 2.66 -6.83 -8.19
C VAL A 349 1.18 -6.71 -7.81
N ALA A 350 0.63 -7.72 -7.13
CA ALA A 350 -0.76 -7.74 -6.68
C ALA A 350 -0.95 -8.65 -5.46
N THR A 351 -2.00 -8.37 -4.70
CA THR A 351 -2.35 -9.10 -3.47
C THR A 351 -3.77 -9.64 -3.57
N GLY A 352 -3.94 -10.94 -3.32
CA GLY A 352 -5.21 -11.61 -3.22
C GLY A 352 -5.50 -12.04 -1.77
N ILE A 353 -6.67 -11.70 -1.23
CA ILE A 353 -7.09 -12.04 0.13
C ILE A 353 -8.40 -12.82 0.09
N TYR A 354 -8.45 -13.95 0.80
CA TYR A 354 -9.66 -14.72 1.06
C TYR A 354 -10.03 -14.66 2.55
N TYR A 355 -11.19 -14.07 2.86
CA TYR A 355 -11.78 -14.04 4.21
C TYR A 355 -12.59 -15.31 4.46
N TYR A 356 -11.92 -16.42 4.77
CA TYR A 356 -12.54 -17.75 4.83
C TYR A 356 -13.36 -18.01 6.11
N HIS A 357 -13.23 -17.15 7.13
CA HIS A 357 -14.00 -17.24 8.37
C HIS A 357 -14.15 -15.86 9.01
N ALA A 358 -15.36 -15.52 9.45
CA ALA A 358 -15.63 -14.38 10.30
C ALA A 358 -16.83 -14.69 11.21
N GLU A 359 -16.62 -14.65 12.53
CA GLU A 359 -17.61 -15.03 13.53
C GLU A 359 -17.59 -14.05 14.71
N ASN A 360 -18.77 -13.64 15.17
CA ASN A 360 -18.97 -12.75 16.32
C ASN A 360 -18.14 -11.45 16.28
N VAL A 361 -18.02 -10.83 15.11
CA VAL A 361 -17.30 -9.57 14.91
C VAL A 361 -18.17 -8.56 14.15
N THR A 362 -18.04 -7.29 14.48
CA THR A 362 -18.69 -6.19 13.74
C THR A 362 -18.14 -6.08 12.31
N GLU A 363 -18.85 -5.35 11.44
CA GLU A 363 -18.35 -5.06 10.10
C GLU A 363 -16.98 -4.36 10.16
N SER A 364 -16.07 -4.78 9.29
CA SER A 364 -14.77 -4.15 9.05
C SER A 364 -14.59 -3.92 7.55
N ARG A 365 -13.69 -3.00 7.20
CA ARG A 365 -13.31 -2.70 5.82
C ARG A 365 -11.81 -2.83 5.59
N LEU A 366 -11.44 -3.06 4.34
CA LEU A 366 -10.10 -2.88 3.80
C LEU A 366 -10.13 -1.60 2.96
N ASN A 367 -9.63 -0.50 3.51
CA ASN A 367 -9.63 0.79 2.84
C ASN A 367 -8.43 0.90 1.92
N PHE A 368 -8.58 1.64 0.82
CA PHE A 368 -7.56 1.89 -0.18
C PHE A 368 -7.33 3.37 -0.37
N ARG A 369 -6.10 3.72 -0.70
CA ARG A 369 -5.72 5.03 -1.21
C ARG A 369 -4.56 4.90 -2.17
N ILE A 370 -4.42 5.88 -3.04
CA ILE A 370 -3.39 5.89 -4.06
C ILE A 370 -2.70 7.25 -4.07
N GLN A 371 -1.41 7.25 -4.36
CA GLN A 371 -0.70 8.47 -4.74
C GLN A 371 -1.33 9.03 -6.02
N VAL A 372 -1.49 10.34 -6.09
CA VAL A 372 -1.87 11.01 -7.33
C VAL A 372 -0.77 11.98 -7.75
N ALA A 373 -0.70 12.27 -9.05
CA ALA A 373 0.16 13.34 -9.52
C ALA A 373 -0.38 14.67 -8.98
N GLU A 374 0.54 15.59 -8.68
CA GLU A 374 0.19 16.96 -8.37
C GLU A 374 -0.64 17.54 -9.52
N PRO A 375 -1.82 18.11 -9.25
CA PRO A 375 -2.63 18.74 -10.28
C PRO A 375 -1.95 20.02 -10.79
N ASP A 376 -2.30 20.42 -12.02
CA ASP A 376 -1.91 21.73 -12.54
C ASP A 376 -2.78 22.82 -11.88
N TYR A 377 -2.19 23.99 -11.60
CA TYR A 377 -2.87 25.12 -10.95
C TYR A 377 -2.21 26.47 -11.26
N GLU A 378 -2.98 27.56 -11.16
CA GLU A 378 -2.46 28.93 -11.19
C GLU A 378 -1.77 29.27 -9.86
N GLN A 379 -0.61 29.92 -9.89
CA GLN A 379 0.17 30.21 -8.68
C GLN A 379 -0.69 30.87 -7.59
N SER A 380 -0.59 30.33 -6.37
CA SER A 380 -1.32 30.82 -5.19
C SER A 380 -2.85 30.69 -5.27
N ASP A 381 -3.41 29.97 -6.24
CA ASP A 381 -4.85 29.79 -6.41
C ASP A 381 -5.47 28.80 -5.40
N LYS A 382 -5.63 29.27 -4.16
CA LYS A 382 -6.20 28.47 -3.06
C LYS A 382 -7.67 28.10 -3.32
N GLN A 383 -8.43 28.99 -3.96
CA GLN A 383 -9.87 28.82 -4.16
C GLN A 383 -10.18 27.79 -5.22
N GLY A 384 -9.52 27.85 -6.37
CA GLY A 384 -9.66 26.88 -7.46
C GLY A 384 -9.25 25.50 -7.02
N MET A 385 -8.12 25.41 -6.33
CA MET A 385 -7.61 24.14 -5.80
C MET A 385 -8.52 23.48 -4.78
N TRP A 386 -9.07 24.27 -3.85
CA TRP A 386 -10.06 23.77 -2.91
C TRP A 386 -11.36 23.35 -3.62
N HIS A 387 -11.87 24.16 -4.54
CA HIS A 387 -13.13 23.90 -5.23
C HIS A 387 -13.07 22.64 -6.10
N MET A 388 -11.96 22.44 -6.82
CA MET A 388 -11.84 21.38 -7.83
C MET A 388 -11.27 20.07 -7.28
N TYR A 389 -10.32 20.16 -6.33
CA TYR A 389 -9.58 19.01 -5.83
C TYR A 389 -9.74 18.79 -4.32
N ARG A 390 -10.29 19.77 -3.58
CA ARG A 390 -10.30 19.80 -2.12
C ARG A 390 -8.89 19.67 -1.52
N LEU A 391 -7.91 20.34 -2.13
CA LEU A 391 -6.52 20.34 -1.71
C LEU A 391 -6.12 21.74 -1.20
N PHE A 392 -5.56 21.81 0.00
CA PHE A 392 -4.86 22.99 0.51
C PHE A 392 -3.34 22.81 0.51
N ASP A 393 -2.63 23.92 0.56
CA ASP A 393 -1.19 23.95 0.82
C ASP A 393 -0.83 23.10 2.06
N GLY A 394 0.15 22.22 1.89
CA GLY A 394 0.60 21.25 2.88
C GLY A 394 -0.24 19.97 2.99
N ASP A 395 -1.39 19.85 2.32
CA ASP A 395 -2.18 18.61 2.32
C ASP A 395 -1.47 17.48 1.59
N ALA A 396 -1.74 16.23 1.96
CA ALA A 396 -1.18 15.08 1.29
C ALA A 396 -1.75 14.93 -0.13
N VAL A 397 -0.88 14.77 -1.13
CA VAL A 397 -1.27 14.49 -2.53
C VAL A 397 -1.66 13.01 -2.69
N VAL A 398 -2.75 12.64 -2.04
CA VAL A 398 -3.26 11.26 -1.96
C VAL A 398 -4.76 11.24 -2.21
N GLN A 399 -5.22 10.28 -3.01
CA GLN A 399 -6.64 10.06 -3.23
C GLN A 399 -7.11 8.85 -2.41
N HIS A 400 -8.06 9.07 -1.51
CA HIS A 400 -8.77 8.01 -0.80
C HIS A 400 -9.83 7.38 -1.72
N LEU A 401 -9.78 6.06 -1.91
CA LEU A 401 -10.63 5.32 -2.86
C LEU A 401 -11.82 4.61 -2.18
N ASP A 402 -12.08 4.86 -0.90
CA ASP A 402 -12.94 4.08 0.01
C ASP A 402 -12.39 2.65 0.23
N GLY A 403 -13.20 1.73 0.74
CA GLY A 403 -12.82 0.40 1.13
C GLY A 403 -13.86 -0.68 0.84
N ILE A 404 -13.38 -1.91 0.81
CA ILE A 404 -14.21 -3.08 0.59
C ILE A 404 -14.53 -3.71 1.94
N VAL A 405 -15.81 -3.96 2.19
CA VAL A 405 -16.27 -4.69 3.39
C VAL A 405 -15.64 -6.09 3.43
N THR A 406 -15.04 -6.47 4.56
CA THR A 406 -14.27 -7.71 4.74
C THR A 406 -15.12 -8.79 5.44
N LYS A 407 -16.18 -9.24 4.76
CA LYS A 407 -17.08 -10.28 5.28
C LYS A 407 -16.61 -11.69 4.93
N GLN A 408 -17.16 -12.70 5.60
CA GLN A 408 -16.89 -14.10 5.30
C GLN A 408 -17.19 -14.43 3.82
N ASP A 409 -16.40 -15.36 3.27
CA ASP A 409 -16.53 -15.91 1.92
C ASP A 409 -16.22 -14.92 0.79
N ARG A 410 -15.69 -13.73 1.14
CA ARG A 410 -15.24 -12.74 0.16
C ARG A 410 -13.78 -12.94 -0.20
N CYS A 411 -13.52 -12.95 -1.50
CA CYS A 411 -12.20 -12.82 -2.10
C CYS A 411 -12.00 -11.39 -2.60
N ILE A 412 -10.80 -10.84 -2.43
CA ILE A 412 -10.41 -9.50 -2.88
C ILE A 412 -9.07 -9.60 -3.57
N VAL A 413 -8.90 -8.95 -4.73
CA VAL A 413 -7.60 -8.75 -5.38
C VAL A 413 -7.40 -7.27 -5.65
N PHE A 414 -6.21 -6.77 -5.32
CA PHE A 414 -5.85 -5.36 -5.56
C PHE A 414 -4.38 -5.25 -5.99
N PRO A 415 -4.03 -4.21 -6.75
CA PRO A 415 -2.67 -3.99 -7.19
C PRO A 415 -1.81 -3.44 -6.05
N ASN A 416 -0.53 -3.82 -6.00
CA ASN A 416 0.36 -3.41 -4.91
C ASN A 416 0.88 -1.96 -5.02
N ILE A 417 0.37 -1.21 -5.99
CA ILE A 417 0.53 0.26 -6.07
C ILE A 417 -0.48 1.00 -5.16
N TYR A 418 -1.46 0.29 -4.58
CA TYR A 418 -2.43 0.88 -3.65
C TYR A 418 -1.98 0.68 -2.22
N GLN A 419 -1.89 1.78 -1.47
CA GLN A 419 -1.82 1.67 -0.02
C GLN A 419 -3.16 1.20 0.50
N HIS A 420 -3.12 0.26 1.45
CA HIS A 420 -4.32 -0.25 2.07
C HIS A 420 -4.22 -0.19 3.59
N GLN A 421 -5.39 -0.21 4.23
CA GLN A 421 -5.51 -0.19 5.68
C GLN A 421 -6.71 -1.01 6.13
N VAL A 422 -6.44 -1.98 7.01
CA VAL A 422 -7.47 -2.73 7.72
C VAL A 422 -8.14 -1.82 8.74
N GLN A 423 -9.46 -1.66 8.68
CA GLN A 423 -10.21 -0.84 9.62
C GLN A 423 -10.44 -1.55 10.97
N PRO A 424 -10.67 -0.79 12.06
CA PRO A 424 -10.99 -1.36 13.37
C PRO A 424 -12.30 -2.16 13.36
N PHE A 425 -12.41 -3.13 14.26
CA PHE A 425 -13.66 -3.85 14.54
C PHE A 425 -13.63 -4.43 15.96
N GLU A 426 -14.78 -4.86 16.45
CA GLU A 426 -14.96 -5.38 17.81
C GLU A 426 -15.92 -6.57 17.84
N LEU A 427 -16.08 -7.19 19.01
CA LEU A 427 -17.05 -8.27 19.22
C LEU A 427 -18.48 -7.77 19.00
N GLN A 428 -19.29 -8.55 18.29
CA GLN A 428 -20.71 -8.25 18.12
C GLN A 428 -21.50 -8.56 19.41
N ASP A 429 -21.25 -9.72 20.00
CA ASP A 429 -21.61 -10.08 21.37
C ASP A 429 -20.34 -10.03 22.24
N PRO A 430 -20.19 -9.00 23.10
CA PRO A 430 -19.01 -8.83 23.95
C PRO A 430 -18.82 -9.95 24.98
N THR A 431 -19.80 -10.84 25.18
CA THR A 431 -19.72 -11.94 26.16
C THR A 431 -19.10 -13.21 25.58
N GLN A 432 -18.99 -13.32 24.26
CA GLN A 432 -18.46 -14.48 23.55
C GLN A 432 -17.17 -14.11 22.81
N PRO A 433 -16.23 -15.05 22.62
CA PRO A 433 -15.10 -14.81 21.73
C PRO A 433 -15.56 -14.63 20.28
N GLY A 434 -14.70 -14.03 19.45
CA GLY A 434 -14.96 -13.81 18.04
C GLY A 434 -13.67 -13.82 17.24
N SER A 435 -13.73 -14.14 15.96
CA SER A 435 -12.54 -14.26 15.14
C SER A 435 -12.78 -13.88 13.69
N ARG A 436 -11.70 -13.46 13.02
CA ARG A 436 -11.65 -13.26 11.57
C ARG A 436 -10.37 -13.87 11.03
N LYS A 437 -10.47 -14.76 10.05
CA LYS A 437 -9.33 -15.51 9.54
C LYS A 437 -9.16 -15.31 8.04
N ILE A 438 -7.91 -15.16 7.60
CA ILE A 438 -7.58 -14.82 6.22
C ILE A 438 -6.49 -15.71 5.64
N LEU A 439 -6.62 -16.02 4.35
CA LEU A 439 -5.58 -16.55 3.48
C LEU A 439 -5.19 -15.45 2.48
N VAL A 440 -3.90 -15.24 2.29
CA VAL A 440 -3.36 -14.19 1.43
C VAL A 440 -2.34 -14.78 0.46
N PHE A 441 -2.43 -14.35 -0.80
CA PHE A 441 -1.47 -14.61 -1.87
C PHE A 441 -0.87 -13.28 -2.32
N PHE A 442 0.44 -13.11 -2.15
CA PHE A 442 1.17 -12.01 -2.74
C PHE A 442 1.81 -12.51 -4.03
N LEU A 443 1.29 -12.07 -5.17
CA LEU A 443 1.81 -12.42 -6.48
C LEU A 443 3.05 -11.55 -6.74
N VAL A 444 4.20 -12.20 -6.92
CA VAL A 444 5.43 -11.55 -7.37
C VAL A 444 5.32 -11.28 -8.87
N ASN A 445 5.90 -10.18 -9.34
CA ASN A 445 5.80 -9.71 -10.72
C ASN A 445 6.24 -10.80 -11.71
N PRO A 446 5.31 -11.35 -12.52
CA PRO A 446 5.62 -12.42 -13.46
C PRO A 446 6.32 -11.92 -14.74
N GLU A 447 6.38 -10.60 -14.97
CA GLU A 447 7.03 -10.00 -16.15
C GLU A 447 8.54 -9.75 -15.96
N GLU A 448 9.03 -9.73 -14.72
CA GLU A 448 10.45 -9.48 -14.40
C GLU A 448 11.19 -10.79 -14.06
N ASP A 449 12.50 -10.67 -13.79
CA ASP A 449 13.31 -11.80 -13.35
C ASP A 449 12.83 -12.35 -12.00
N HIS A 450 12.93 -13.67 -11.82
CA HIS A 450 12.58 -14.29 -10.55
C HIS A 450 13.49 -13.82 -9.42
N ILE A 451 12.87 -13.57 -8.27
CA ILE A 451 13.59 -13.37 -7.02
C ILE A 451 13.94 -14.72 -6.39
N VAL A 452 14.86 -14.73 -5.41
CA VAL A 452 15.24 -15.96 -4.71
C VAL A 452 14.04 -16.58 -4.00
N SER A 453 13.72 -17.84 -4.32
CA SER A 453 12.54 -18.58 -3.85
C SER A 453 12.91 -19.79 -3.00
N THR A 454 11.90 -20.46 -2.44
CA THR A 454 12.05 -21.74 -1.73
C THR A 454 12.54 -22.90 -2.63
N THR A 455 12.58 -22.73 -3.94
CA THR A 455 13.22 -23.69 -4.87
C THR A 455 14.74 -23.69 -4.71
N PHE A 456 15.34 -22.55 -4.36
CA PHE A 456 16.80 -22.39 -4.22
C PHE A 456 17.23 -22.11 -2.77
N VAL A 457 16.28 -22.04 -1.85
CA VAL A 457 16.53 -21.91 -0.42
C VAL A 457 15.94 -23.13 0.28
N PRO A 458 16.77 -24.10 0.68
CA PRO A 458 16.31 -25.25 1.47
C PRO A 458 15.66 -24.79 2.79
N PRO A 459 14.82 -25.64 3.40
CA PRO A 459 14.22 -25.34 4.69
C PRO A 459 15.26 -24.96 5.74
N GLN A 460 15.01 -23.84 6.41
CA GLN A 460 15.94 -23.23 7.37
C GLN A 460 15.67 -23.70 8.81
N GLN A 461 14.49 -24.26 9.05
CA GLN A 461 13.95 -24.61 10.36
C GLN A 461 14.73 -25.77 10.98
N ALA A 462 15.37 -25.54 12.13
CA ALA A 462 16.10 -26.60 12.83
C ALA A 462 15.22 -27.79 13.24
N ASP A 463 13.94 -27.53 13.55
CA ASP A 463 13.00 -28.57 13.97
C ASP A 463 12.41 -29.39 12.82
N TRP A 464 12.62 -28.97 11.56
CA TRP A 464 12.26 -29.77 10.38
C TRP A 464 13.37 -30.76 10.00
N TYR A 465 14.52 -30.72 10.67
CA TYR A 465 15.60 -31.65 10.39
C TYR A 465 15.12 -33.09 10.65
N PRO A 466 15.25 -34.02 9.69
CA PRO A 466 14.64 -35.35 9.75
C PRO A 466 15.38 -36.27 10.74
N ILE A 467 15.25 -35.97 12.03
CA ILE A 467 15.88 -36.69 13.14
C ILE A 467 15.54 -38.18 13.09
N ALA A 468 14.28 -38.52 12.75
CA ALA A 468 13.83 -39.91 12.69
C ALA A 468 14.58 -40.72 11.63
N GLU A 469 14.78 -40.17 10.44
CA GLU A 469 15.51 -40.82 9.35
C GLU A 469 16.99 -40.97 9.66
N VAL A 470 17.59 -39.92 10.26
CA VAL A 470 18.98 -39.97 10.74
C VAL A 470 19.12 -41.04 11.83
N LEU A 471 18.18 -41.11 12.78
CA LEU A 471 18.18 -42.16 13.80
C LEU A 471 18.04 -43.55 13.18
N GLN A 472 17.14 -43.73 12.20
CA GLN A 472 16.93 -45.02 11.54
C GLN A 472 18.16 -45.48 10.73
N ALA A 473 18.92 -44.56 10.16
CA ALA A 473 20.18 -44.85 9.48
C ALA A 473 21.33 -45.22 10.44
N VAL A 474 21.26 -44.75 11.69
CA VAL A 474 22.34 -44.86 12.69
C VAL A 474 22.06 -45.96 13.74
N GLU A 475 20.79 -46.29 14.00
CA GLU A 475 20.31 -47.33 14.91
C GLU A 475 20.92 -48.72 14.65
N PRO A 476 21.19 -49.17 13.41
CA PRO A 476 21.87 -50.45 13.18
C PRO A 476 23.33 -50.47 13.66
N ARG A 477 23.93 -49.31 13.94
CA ARG A 477 25.36 -49.14 14.25
C ARG A 477 25.61 -48.69 15.69
N LEU A 478 24.61 -48.15 16.39
CA LEU A 478 24.76 -47.55 17.72
C LEU A 478 23.54 -47.82 18.61
N PRO A 479 23.72 -48.05 19.92
CA PRO A 479 22.62 -48.08 20.88
C PRO A 479 21.74 -46.83 20.79
N LEU A 480 20.42 -47.00 20.93
CA LEU A 480 19.42 -45.94 20.74
C LEU A 480 19.70 -44.67 21.58
N GLU A 481 20.22 -44.83 22.81
CA GLU A 481 20.59 -43.72 23.67
C GLU A 481 21.76 -42.90 23.10
N LEU A 482 22.79 -43.57 22.56
CA LEU A 482 23.92 -42.91 21.91
C LEU A 482 23.53 -42.29 20.57
N ALA A 483 22.67 -42.96 19.78
CA ALA A 483 22.13 -42.39 18.55
C ALA A 483 21.33 -41.11 18.84
N ARG A 484 20.47 -41.11 19.88
CA ARG A 484 19.73 -39.92 20.32
C ARG A 484 20.65 -38.81 20.82
N MET A 485 21.70 -39.14 21.58
CA MET A 485 22.69 -38.16 22.00
C MET A 485 23.44 -37.55 20.82
N ILE A 486 23.85 -38.37 19.84
CA ILE A 486 24.54 -37.92 18.62
C ILE A 486 23.64 -37.01 17.82
N VAL A 487 22.36 -37.35 17.61
CA VAL A 487 21.45 -36.48 16.84
C VAL A 487 21.16 -35.18 17.60
N LYS A 488 20.99 -35.23 18.93
CA LYS A 488 20.80 -34.03 19.77
C LYS A 488 22.04 -33.12 19.78
N LEU A 489 23.23 -33.71 19.69
CA LEU A 489 24.52 -33.01 19.64
C LEU A 489 25.00 -32.76 18.21
N SER A 490 24.28 -33.22 17.20
CA SER A 490 24.72 -33.13 15.81
C SER A 490 24.81 -31.65 15.43
N GLU A 491 26.03 -31.22 15.10
CA GLU A 491 26.34 -29.88 14.55
C GLU A 491 25.35 -29.44 13.46
N PRO A 492 24.87 -30.34 12.57
CA PRO A 492 23.90 -29.97 11.55
C PRO A 492 22.59 -29.39 12.16
N LYS A 493 22.05 -29.88 13.28
CA LYS A 493 20.84 -29.25 13.87
C LYS A 493 21.14 -27.87 14.45
N GLN A 494 22.37 -27.65 14.94
CA GLN A 494 22.79 -26.38 15.54
C GLN A 494 23.06 -25.29 14.50
N GLU A 495 23.47 -25.67 13.29
CA GLU A 495 23.68 -24.74 12.16
C GLU A 495 22.39 -24.24 11.51
N LEU A 496 21.27 -24.96 11.65
CA LEU A 496 19.96 -24.52 11.17
C LEU A 496 19.36 -23.44 12.08
N MET A 497 18.45 -22.65 11.53
CA MET A 497 17.84 -21.54 12.23
C MET A 497 16.91 -22.04 13.33
N GLN A 498 17.23 -21.69 14.57
CA GLN A 498 16.38 -22.00 15.73
C GLN A 498 15.17 -21.07 15.74
N LEU A 499 14.05 -21.51 16.32
CA LEU A 499 12.83 -20.69 16.38
C LEU A 499 13.06 -19.32 17.05
N GLU A 500 13.82 -19.27 18.14
CA GLU A 500 14.14 -18.02 18.84
C GLU A 500 15.09 -17.12 18.02
N GLU A 501 15.95 -17.70 17.19
CA GLU A 501 16.74 -16.95 16.21
C GLU A 501 15.85 -16.36 15.11
N ALA A 502 14.95 -17.16 14.54
CA ALA A 502 13.99 -16.71 13.53
C ALA A 502 13.08 -15.58 14.05
N LYS A 503 12.61 -15.67 15.30
CA LYS A 503 11.84 -14.61 15.96
C LYS A 503 12.63 -13.32 16.16
N ARG A 504 13.94 -13.42 16.47
CA ARG A 504 14.82 -12.24 16.53
C ARG A 504 14.96 -11.58 15.17
N HIS A 505 15.22 -12.36 14.11
CA HIS A 505 15.28 -11.83 12.74
C HIS A 505 13.96 -11.21 12.30
N ARG A 506 12.82 -11.83 12.63
CA ARG A 506 11.51 -11.23 12.39
C ARG A 506 11.36 -9.88 13.07
N ALA A 507 11.76 -9.76 14.34
CA ALA A 507 11.66 -8.49 15.07
C ALA A 507 12.53 -7.40 14.43
N GLU A 508 13.73 -7.75 13.95
CA GLU A 508 14.61 -6.84 13.21
C GLU A 508 14.00 -6.43 11.86
N LEU A 509 13.49 -7.39 11.10
CA LEU A 509 12.77 -7.16 9.84
C LEU A 509 11.57 -6.24 10.05
N MET A 510 10.75 -6.49 11.06
CA MET A 510 9.58 -5.65 11.37
C MET A 510 9.99 -4.23 11.77
N LYS A 511 11.10 -4.08 12.52
CA LYS A 511 11.64 -2.77 12.85
C LYS A 511 12.07 -2.01 11.59
N GLU A 512 12.81 -2.67 10.71
CA GLU A 512 13.24 -2.10 9.42
C GLU A 512 12.03 -1.67 8.57
N ARG A 513 11.03 -2.55 8.43
CA ARG A 513 9.82 -2.27 7.66
C ARG A 513 8.98 -1.15 8.24
N LYS A 514 8.95 -0.97 9.57
CA LYS A 514 8.25 0.18 10.17
C LYS A 514 8.85 1.52 9.72
N PHE A 515 10.18 1.61 9.62
CA PHE A 515 10.83 2.80 9.08
C PHE A 515 10.55 2.96 7.59
N PHE A 516 10.61 1.87 6.82
CA PHE A 516 10.27 1.87 5.40
C PHE A 516 8.83 2.33 5.12
N VAL A 517 7.84 1.82 5.87
CA VAL A 517 6.44 2.21 5.71
C VAL A 517 6.25 3.69 6.00
N LYS A 518 6.89 4.21 7.05
CA LYS A 518 6.84 5.64 7.36
C LYS A 518 7.47 6.47 6.24
N HIS A 519 8.65 6.08 5.78
CA HIS A 519 9.37 6.76 4.71
C HIS A 519 8.57 6.76 3.41
N THR A 520 8.12 5.61 2.94
CA THR A 520 7.27 5.48 1.75
C THR A 520 5.96 6.24 1.90
N ASN A 521 5.38 6.29 3.11
CA ASN A 521 4.23 7.13 3.38
C ASN A 521 4.56 8.60 3.16
N ASP A 522 5.62 9.12 3.77
CA ASP A 522 5.91 10.56 3.79
C ASP A 522 6.48 11.06 2.44
N GLU A 523 7.22 10.20 1.73
CA GLU A 523 7.96 10.54 0.51
C GLU A 523 7.19 10.25 -0.78
N VAL A 524 6.39 9.18 -0.79
CA VAL A 524 5.68 8.72 -1.98
C VAL A 524 4.19 9.06 -1.87
N PHE A 525 3.50 8.51 -0.88
CA PHE A 525 2.03 8.58 -0.87
C PHE A 525 1.46 9.89 -0.32
N ALA A 526 1.94 10.34 0.83
CA ALA A 526 1.44 11.50 1.57
C ALA A 526 2.39 12.70 1.47
N ARG A 527 3.03 12.87 0.31
CA ARG A 527 3.86 14.03 0.02
C ARG A 527 3.00 15.30 0.15
N PRO A 528 3.47 16.34 0.88
CA PRO A 528 2.73 17.58 1.00
C PRO A 528 2.61 18.27 -0.37
N PHE A 529 1.42 18.76 -0.67
CA PHE A 529 1.12 19.67 -1.75
C PHE A 529 1.70 21.04 -1.43
N SER A 530 2.19 21.75 -2.45
CA SER A 530 2.69 23.11 -2.31
C SER A 530 2.01 23.99 -3.34
N LEU A 531 1.54 25.18 -2.96
CA LEU A 531 1.03 26.20 -3.89
C LEU A 531 2.13 27.09 -4.52
N TRP A 532 3.40 26.72 -4.34
CA TRP A 532 4.56 27.33 -4.97
C TRP A 532 5.03 26.46 -6.13
N SER A 533 5.15 27.05 -7.34
CA SER A 533 5.49 26.25 -8.53
C SER A 533 6.78 25.45 -8.32
N VAL A 534 6.79 24.20 -8.78
CA VAL A 534 7.96 23.32 -8.74
C VAL A 534 9.15 23.97 -9.46
N THR A 535 8.90 24.76 -10.50
CA THR A 535 9.89 25.57 -11.23
C THR A 535 10.53 26.63 -10.33
N THR A 536 9.75 27.26 -9.44
CA THR A 536 10.23 28.28 -8.50
C THR A 536 11.03 27.63 -7.36
N LEU A 537 10.60 26.48 -6.86
CA LEU A 537 11.30 25.70 -5.84
C LEU A 537 12.60 25.06 -6.37
N THR A 538 12.60 24.52 -7.59
CA THR A 538 13.82 24.00 -8.23
C THR A 538 14.78 25.11 -8.65
N ALA A 539 14.27 26.26 -9.13
CA ALA A 539 15.10 27.44 -9.39
C ALA A 539 15.68 27.99 -8.08
N ALA A 540 14.88 28.10 -7.02
CA ALA A 540 15.36 28.52 -5.70
C ALA A 540 16.39 27.54 -5.15
N ALA A 541 16.16 26.23 -5.23
CA ALA A 541 17.12 25.21 -4.78
C ALA A 541 18.41 25.18 -5.62
N ALA A 542 18.32 25.34 -6.94
CA ALA A 542 19.47 25.44 -7.83
C ALA A 542 20.29 26.72 -7.57
N LEU A 543 19.62 27.86 -7.37
CA LEU A 543 20.25 29.14 -7.04
C LEU A 543 20.85 29.12 -5.63
N THR A 544 20.20 28.46 -4.67
CA THR A 544 20.73 28.26 -3.31
C THR A 544 21.99 27.39 -3.34
N ARG A 545 22.04 26.38 -4.22
CA ARG A 545 23.25 25.59 -4.51
C ARG A 545 24.37 26.45 -5.11
N GLU A 546 24.03 27.29 -6.09
CA GLU A 546 24.97 28.18 -6.77
C GLU A 546 25.51 29.29 -5.85
N LEU A 547 24.70 29.76 -4.90
CA LEU A 547 25.08 30.74 -3.88
C LEU A 547 25.91 30.13 -2.75
N ALA A 548 25.72 28.84 -2.43
CA ALA A 548 26.52 28.11 -1.45
C ALA A 548 27.97 27.83 -1.94
N GLU A 549 28.20 27.89 -3.26
CA GLU A 549 29.52 27.69 -3.87
C GLU A 549 30.32 29.01 -4.08
N LYS A 550 29.71 30.19 -3.89
CA LYS A 550 30.35 31.50 -4.09
C LYS A 550 30.87 32.13 -2.80
N SER A 551 32.03 32.78 -2.87
CA SER A 551 32.66 33.44 -1.72
C SER A 551 31.90 34.70 -1.25
N SER A 552 31.96 34.94 0.06
CA SER A 552 31.09 35.79 0.91
C SER A 552 30.83 37.25 0.52
N LEU A 553 31.44 37.79 -0.54
CA LEU A 553 31.32 39.20 -0.91
C LEU A 553 30.40 39.44 -2.12
N GLU A 554 30.27 38.47 -3.02
CA GLU A 554 29.29 38.54 -4.12
C GLU A 554 27.88 38.12 -3.65
N THR A 555 27.82 37.25 -2.62
CA THR A 555 26.57 36.77 -2.01
C THR A 555 25.73 37.91 -1.40
N ALA A 556 26.36 38.99 -0.92
CA ALA A 556 25.65 40.09 -0.25
C ALA A 556 24.82 40.96 -1.21
N LEU A 557 25.27 41.14 -2.46
CA LEU A 557 24.60 41.97 -3.46
C LEU A 557 23.39 41.27 -4.11
N ASP A 558 23.42 39.93 -4.18
CA ASP A 558 22.32 39.14 -4.73
C ASP A 558 21.27 38.76 -3.65
N ILE A 559 21.65 38.70 -2.37
CA ILE A 559 20.68 38.61 -1.25
C ILE A 559 19.85 39.90 -1.13
N GLU A 560 20.44 41.07 -1.40
CA GLU A 560 19.72 42.35 -1.40
C GLU A 560 18.59 42.41 -2.47
N LYS A 561 18.77 41.69 -3.60
CA LYS A 561 17.72 41.52 -4.61
C LYS A 561 16.62 40.54 -4.19
N LEU A 562 16.97 39.50 -3.43
CA LEU A 562 16.03 38.52 -2.86
C LEU A 562 15.11 39.15 -1.79
N VAL A 563 15.61 40.09 -1.01
CA VAL A 563 14.85 40.78 0.06
C VAL A 563 13.85 41.83 -0.47
N ASN A 564 13.92 42.16 -1.76
CA ASN A 564 12.90 42.98 -2.43
C ASN A 564 11.66 42.18 -2.87
N TRP A 565 11.65 40.86 -2.74
CA TRP A 565 10.45 40.03 -2.81
C TRP A 565 9.99 39.75 -1.38
N SER A 566 8.91 40.42 -1.00
CA SER A 566 8.42 40.59 0.37
C SER A 566 8.03 39.28 1.06
N MET A 567 8.74 38.92 2.14
CA MET A 567 8.28 38.02 3.19
C MET A 567 8.52 38.66 4.56
N SER A 568 7.56 38.51 5.47
CA SER A 568 7.75 38.90 6.87
C SER A 568 8.69 37.90 7.60
N LEU A 569 9.36 38.37 8.66
CA LEU A 569 10.26 37.52 9.47
C LEU A 569 9.52 36.33 10.10
N GLU A 570 8.22 36.50 10.35
CA GLU A 570 7.32 35.51 10.95
C GLU A 570 6.99 34.37 9.96
N GLU A 571 6.77 34.68 8.68
CA GLU A 571 6.58 33.71 7.59
C GLU A 571 7.87 32.93 7.29
N ALA A 572 9.03 33.60 7.36
CA ALA A 572 10.33 32.95 7.22
C ALA A 572 10.62 31.95 8.35
N GLU A 573 10.24 32.26 9.59
CA GLU A 573 10.37 31.35 10.74
C GLU A 573 9.39 30.15 10.64
N GLN A 574 8.18 30.35 10.09
CA GLN A 574 7.24 29.25 9.80
C GLN A 574 7.75 28.30 8.70
N HIS A 575 8.34 28.85 7.63
CA HIS A 575 8.88 28.06 6.52
C HIS A 575 10.25 27.42 6.82
N ARG A 576 10.96 27.84 7.87
CA ARG A 576 12.17 27.16 8.35
C ARG A 576 11.93 25.67 8.62
N GLY A 577 10.75 25.30 9.14
CA GLY A 577 10.39 23.90 9.40
C GLY A 577 10.16 23.07 8.12
N LEU A 578 9.66 23.69 7.06
CA LEU A 578 9.45 23.10 5.74
C LEU A 578 10.78 22.98 4.97
N LEU A 579 11.61 24.02 4.99
CA LEU A 579 12.96 24.02 4.43
C LEU A 579 13.90 23.04 5.16
N MET A 580 13.77 22.90 6.48
CA MET A 580 14.49 21.86 7.25
C MET A 580 14.04 20.45 6.88
N LYS A 581 12.76 20.27 6.52
CA LYS A 581 12.27 19.01 5.95
C LYS A 581 12.90 18.82 4.57
N GLU A 582 12.77 19.76 3.64
CA GLU A 582 13.37 19.70 2.30
C GLU A 582 14.90 19.56 2.28
N ARG A 583 15.61 20.06 3.30
CA ARG A 583 17.05 19.81 3.50
C ARG A 583 17.37 18.31 3.61
N ASN A 584 16.47 17.53 4.21
CA ASN A 584 16.60 16.06 4.22
C ASN A 584 16.23 15.43 2.87
N TYR A 585 15.48 16.13 2.00
CA TYR A 585 15.09 15.67 0.66
C TYR A 585 16.17 15.93 -0.41
N PHE A 586 17.02 16.96 -0.29
CA PHE A 586 18.03 17.31 -1.30
C PHE A 586 19.46 17.44 -0.73
N VAL A 587 20.08 16.27 -0.50
CA VAL A 587 21.54 16.00 -0.53
C VAL A 587 22.40 16.26 0.72
N THR A 588 23.22 15.24 0.98
CA THR A 588 24.50 15.09 1.71
C THR A 588 25.55 16.22 1.61
N ALA A 589 25.22 17.46 1.24
CA ALA A 589 26.22 18.48 0.87
C ALA A 589 26.35 19.71 1.80
N LEU A 590 25.43 19.95 2.75
CA LEU A 590 25.56 21.07 3.69
C LEU A 590 25.54 20.58 5.14
N SER A 591 26.56 20.95 5.91
CA SER A 591 26.62 20.68 7.34
C SER A 591 25.57 21.54 8.08
N GLU A 592 25.07 21.05 9.20
CA GLU A 592 24.09 21.77 10.03
C GLU A 592 24.62 23.15 10.48
N ASP A 593 25.93 23.26 10.68
CA ASP A 593 26.62 24.49 11.05
C ASP A 593 26.64 25.55 9.92
N ASP A 594 26.73 25.13 8.65
CA ASP A 594 26.75 26.06 7.51
C ASP A 594 25.34 26.63 7.21
N PHE A 595 24.31 25.81 7.41
CA PHE A 595 22.91 26.26 7.32
C PHE A 595 22.56 27.26 8.43
N GLU A 596 22.97 26.98 9.69
CA GLU A 596 22.76 27.88 10.82
C GLU A 596 23.51 29.22 10.68
N ARG A 597 24.70 29.21 10.05
CA ARG A 597 25.44 30.45 9.73
C ARG A 597 24.74 31.32 8.71
N SER A 598 24.24 30.74 7.61
CA SER A 598 23.47 31.49 6.60
C SER A 598 22.15 32.03 7.15
N PHE A 599 21.43 31.23 7.94
CA PHE A 599 20.17 31.66 8.58
C PHE A 599 20.39 32.76 9.63
N SER A 600 21.47 32.67 10.40
CA SER A 600 21.86 33.71 11.38
C SER A 600 22.27 35.03 10.71
N LEU A 601 22.89 34.98 9.52
CA LEU A 601 23.24 36.17 8.73
C LEU A 601 21.98 36.90 8.22
N THR A 602 20.98 36.17 7.75
CA THR A 602 19.68 36.72 7.32
C THR A 602 18.93 37.39 8.48
N ARG A 603 18.99 36.80 9.68
CA ARG A 603 18.41 37.38 10.91
C ARG A 603 19.14 38.65 11.36
N ALA A 604 20.47 38.68 11.24
CA ALA A 604 21.28 39.86 11.55
C ALA A 604 20.99 41.02 10.58
N LEU A 605 20.81 40.75 9.28
CA LEU A 605 20.44 41.74 8.27
C LEU A 605 19.00 42.26 8.43
N GLY A 606 18.06 41.39 8.83
CA GLY A 606 16.68 41.80 9.19
C GLY A 606 16.63 42.76 10.40
N LEU A 607 17.50 42.56 11.40
CA LEU A 607 17.61 43.45 12.56
C LEU A 607 18.19 44.83 12.22
N VAL A 608 19.10 44.91 11.25
CA VAL A 608 19.68 46.20 10.78
C VAL A 608 18.63 47.06 10.09
N ARG A 609 17.68 46.45 9.35
CA ARG A 609 16.59 47.17 8.67
C ARG A 609 15.59 47.78 9.67
N VAL A 610 15.26 47.07 10.74
CA VAL A 610 14.37 47.55 11.83
C VAL A 610 15.02 48.70 12.62
N ALA A 611 16.35 48.71 12.76
CA ALA A 611 17.07 49.83 13.36
C ALA A 611 17.13 51.06 12.45
N SER A 612 17.18 50.89 11.13
CA SER A 612 17.19 52.00 10.15
C SER A 612 15.81 52.62 9.88
N LEU A 613 14.72 51.89 10.15
CA LEU A 613 13.34 52.39 10.02
C LEU A 613 12.83 53.08 11.30
N LYS A 614 13.61 53.06 12.39
CA LYS A 614 13.29 53.72 13.68
C LYS A 614 14.19 54.93 14.02
N ALA A 615 15.15 55.28 13.17
CA ALA A 615 15.94 56.50 13.22
C ALA A 615 15.56 57.40 12.04
#